data_AF-A0A2D5ABE2-F1
#
_entry.id   AF-A0A2D5ABE2-F1
#
_cell.length_a   1.000
_cell.length_b   1.000
_cell.length_c   1.000
_cell.angle_alpha   90.00
_cell.angle_beta   90.00
_cell.angle_gamma   90.00
#
_symmetry.space_group_name_H-M   'P 1'
#
loop_
_entity.id
_entity.type
_entity.pdbx_description
1 polymer ?
#
loop_
_entity_poly.entity_id
_entity_poly.type
_entity_poly.pdbx_seq_one_letter_code
_entity_poly.pdbx_strand_id
1 'polypeptide(L)'
;MQTVTLLIAIAIAAAVRVPETLAEMCMAVRAVFAKALRSVADTDAALAREVNADDDELDRLHKAMLVWAREEIPRDPTATNATIELLAIAQRLERTGDISVSIAGNLIYLVEGRVVRHGNA
;
A
#
# COMPACT_ATOMS: atom_id res chain seq x y z
N MET A 1 6.01 9.43 15.98
CA MET A 1 6.46 8.30 15.13
C MET A 1 6.22 6.92 15.80
N GLN A 2 5.19 6.76 16.65
CA GLN A 2 4.92 5.50 17.39
C GLN A 2 3.51 4.93 17.19
N THR A 3 2.59 5.67 16.57
CA THR A 3 1.17 5.32 16.57
C THR A 3 0.76 4.27 15.53
N VAL A 4 1.53 4.07 14.46
CA VAL A 4 1.20 3.06 13.42
C VAL A 4 1.72 1.68 13.80
N THR A 5 2.90 1.60 14.43
CA THR A 5 3.48 0.33 14.92
C THR A 5 2.64 -0.32 16.02
N LEU A 6 1.96 0.49 16.84
CA LEU A 6 1.19 -0.01 17.98
C LEU A 6 -0.10 -0.75 17.56
N LEU A 7 -0.72 -0.37 16.44
CA LEU A 7 -1.97 -1.00 15.97
C LEU A 7 -1.74 -2.42 15.44
N ILE A 8 -0.59 -2.70 14.84
CA ILE A 8 -0.23 -4.06 14.39
C ILE A 8 0.12 -4.96 15.59
N ALA A 9 0.64 -4.40 16.69
CA ALA A 9 1.03 -5.15 17.87
C ALA A 9 -0.15 -5.65 18.74
N ILE A 10 -1.34 -5.06 18.63
CA ILE A 10 -2.45 -5.33 19.57
C ILE A 10 -3.20 -6.64 19.26
N ALA A 11 -3.01 -7.27 18.10
CA ALA A 11 -3.88 -8.37 17.67
C ALA A 11 -3.19 -9.60 17.08
N ILE A 12 -2.01 -10.03 17.57
CA ILE A 12 -1.53 -11.38 17.24
C ILE A 12 -0.97 -12.06 18.48
N ALA A 13 -1.79 -12.95 19.04
CA ALA A 13 -1.43 -13.92 20.06
C ALA A 13 -0.54 -15.01 19.46
N ALA A 14 0.68 -14.65 19.06
CA ALA A 14 1.84 -15.51 18.81
C ALA A 14 2.98 -14.59 18.39
N ALA A 15 4.20 -14.88 18.80
CA ALA A 15 5.41 -14.10 18.56
C ALA A 15 5.82 -14.09 17.06
N VAL A 16 4.94 -13.62 16.16
CA VAL A 16 5.26 -13.49 14.75
C VAL A 16 6.19 -12.29 14.57
N ARG A 17 7.25 -12.48 13.81
CA ARG A 17 8.15 -11.38 13.44
C ARG A 17 7.45 -10.52 12.39
N VAL A 18 7.01 -9.33 12.77
CA VAL A 18 6.48 -8.36 11.80
C VAL A 18 7.64 -7.78 10.99
N PRO A 19 7.64 -7.92 9.65
CA PRO A 19 8.67 -7.33 8.81
C PRO A 19 8.54 -5.80 8.78
N GLU A 20 9.67 -5.09 8.75
CA GLU A 20 9.71 -3.63 8.63
C GLU A 20 9.02 -3.14 7.35
N THR A 21 9.09 -3.93 6.28
CA THR A 21 8.39 -3.71 5.00
C THR A 21 6.90 -3.46 5.18
N LEU A 22 6.22 -4.10 6.15
CA LEU A 22 4.81 -3.85 6.37
C LEU A 22 4.55 -2.42 6.89
N ALA A 23 5.43 -1.92 7.76
CA ALA A 23 5.35 -0.54 8.25
C ALA A 23 5.66 0.46 7.12
N GLU A 24 6.63 0.15 6.26
CA GLU A 24 6.92 0.93 5.05
C GLU A 24 5.69 0.99 4.13
N MET A 25 5.01 -0.14 3.89
CA MET A 25 3.76 -0.17 3.11
C MET A 25 2.69 0.73 3.73
N CYS A 26 2.46 0.64 5.05
CA CYS A 26 1.48 1.51 5.71
C CYS A 26 1.79 3.00 5.51
N MET A 27 3.07 3.37 5.56
CA MET A 27 3.52 4.75 5.37
C MET A 27 3.34 5.21 3.92
N ALA A 28 3.70 4.35 2.96
CA ALA A 28 3.52 4.60 1.53
C ALA A 28 2.04 4.77 1.16
N VAL A 29 1.17 3.82 1.56
CA VAL A 29 -0.29 3.94 1.33
C VAL A 29 -0.84 5.23 1.91
N ARG A 30 -0.43 5.60 3.13
CA ARG A 30 -0.94 6.82 3.76
C ARG A 30 -0.54 8.07 2.99
N ALA A 31 0.68 8.11 2.44
CA ALA A 31 1.14 9.21 1.61
C ALA A 31 0.37 9.30 0.29
N VAL A 32 0.24 8.18 -0.44
CA VAL A 32 -0.51 8.07 -1.71
C VAL A 32 -1.97 8.47 -1.51
N PHE A 33 -2.63 7.91 -0.50
CA PHE A 33 -4.03 8.19 -0.19
C PHE A 33 -4.25 9.66 0.20
N ALA A 34 -3.41 10.21 1.08
CA ALA A 34 -3.51 11.62 1.46
C ALA A 34 -3.30 12.55 0.27
N LYS A 35 -2.35 12.23 -0.62
CA LYS A 35 -2.09 12.99 -1.83
C LYS A 35 -3.27 12.94 -2.80
N ALA A 36 -3.86 11.77 -3.03
CA ALA A 36 -5.05 11.61 -3.87
C ALA A 36 -6.26 12.39 -3.33
N LEU A 37 -6.49 12.36 -2.01
CA LEU A 37 -7.56 13.16 -1.40
C LEU A 37 -7.30 14.65 -1.56
N ARG A 38 -6.05 15.08 -1.37
CA ARG A 38 -5.66 16.49 -1.51
C ARG A 38 -5.82 16.98 -2.95
N SER A 39 -5.42 16.18 -3.94
CA SER A 39 -5.60 16.55 -5.35
C SER A 39 -7.07 16.75 -5.69
N VAL A 40 -7.95 15.88 -5.18
CA VAL A 40 -9.41 16.02 -5.38
C VAL A 40 -9.95 17.27 -4.70
N ALA A 41 -9.58 17.52 -3.44
CA ALA A 41 -10.05 18.67 -2.68
C ALA A 41 -9.69 20.01 -3.36
N ASP A 42 -8.48 20.09 -3.93
CA ASP A 42 -7.97 21.31 -4.57
C ASP A 42 -8.19 21.33 -6.10
N THR A 43 -8.79 20.27 -6.68
CA THR A 43 -8.93 20.08 -8.14
C THR A 43 -7.57 20.18 -8.86
N ASP A 44 -6.50 19.68 -8.23
CA ASP A 44 -5.13 19.79 -8.70
C ASP A 44 -4.72 18.56 -9.53
N ALA A 45 -4.80 18.68 -10.85
CA ALA A 45 -4.39 17.64 -11.78
C ALA A 45 -2.87 17.38 -11.78
N ALA A 46 -2.04 18.35 -11.38
CA ALA A 46 -0.60 18.15 -11.27
C ALA A 46 -0.27 17.25 -10.08
N LEU A 47 -0.87 17.52 -8.92
CA LEU A 47 -0.73 16.69 -7.73
C LEU A 47 -1.27 15.26 -7.97
N ALA A 48 -2.36 15.13 -8.72
CA ALA A 48 -2.90 13.82 -9.11
C ALA A 48 -1.93 12.98 -9.94
N ARG A 49 -1.12 13.60 -10.81
CA ARG A 49 -0.11 12.87 -11.60
C ARG A 49 1.02 12.31 -10.73
N GLU A 50 1.33 12.96 -9.62
CA GLU A 50 2.34 12.44 -8.70
C GLU A 50 1.85 11.19 -7.95
N VAL A 51 0.54 11.07 -7.68
CA VAL A 51 -0.04 9.87 -7.03
C VAL A 51 0.30 8.61 -7.83
N ASN A 52 0.24 8.71 -9.16
CA ASN A 52 0.57 7.61 -10.07
C ASN A 52 2.04 7.18 -9.98
N ALA A 53 2.96 8.14 -9.80
CA ALA A 53 4.40 7.85 -9.70
C ALA A 53 4.76 7.21 -8.34
N ASP A 54 3.99 7.52 -7.29
CA ASP A 54 4.23 6.99 -5.95
C ASP A 54 3.71 5.55 -5.77
N ASP A 55 2.90 5.04 -6.70
CA ASP A 55 2.31 3.69 -6.61
C ASP A 55 3.32 2.56 -6.89
N ASP A 56 4.32 2.81 -7.74
CA ASP A 56 5.40 1.85 -8.05
C ASP A 56 6.11 1.35 -6.79
N GLU A 57 6.26 2.23 -5.80
CA GLU A 57 6.88 1.89 -4.51
C GLU A 57 5.99 0.98 -3.68
N LEU A 58 4.67 1.19 -3.69
CA LEU A 58 3.73 0.33 -2.98
C LEU A 58 3.73 -1.08 -3.56
N ASP A 59 3.78 -1.15 -4.88
CA ASP A 59 3.85 -2.36 -5.68
C ASP A 59 5.14 -3.15 -5.40
N ARG A 60 6.27 -2.45 -5.29
CA ARG A 60 7.57 -3.00 -4.89
C ARG A 60 7.54 -3.56 -3.46
N LEU A 61 6.95 -2.83 -2.51
CA LEU A 61 6.86 -3.24 -1.11
C LEU A 61 5.93 -4.45 -0.94
N HIS A 62 4.82 -4.52 -1.69
CA HIS A 62 3.94 -5.69 -1.69
C HIS A 62 4.65 -6.94 -2.21
N LYS A 63 5.46 -6.81 -3.29
CA LYS A 63 6.32 -7.89 -3.79
C LYS A 63 7.35 -8.33 -2.74
N ALA A 64 7.93 -7.40 -1.99
CA ALA A 64 8.85 -7.71 -0.89
C ALA A 64 8.16 -8.47 0.26
N MET A 65 6.91 -8.13 0.60
CA MET A 65 6.11 -8.90 1.57
C MET A 65 5.86 -10.35 1.12
N LEU A 66 5.63 -10.57 -0.17
CA LEU A 66 5.47 -11.91 -0.74
C LEU A 66 6.77 -12.73 -0.64
N VAL A 67 7.92 -12.11 -0.91
CA VAL A 67 9.24 -12.75 -0.75
C VAL A 67 9.49 -13.11 0.70
N TRP A 68 9.28 -12.15 1.62
CA TRP A 68 9.43 -12.40 3.05
C TRP A 68 8.54 -13.56 3.54
N ALA A 69 7.26 -13.61 3.13
CA ALA A 69 6.36 -14.69 3.54
C ALA A 69 6.82 -16.07 3.03
N ARG A 70 7.38 -16.14 1.82
CA ARG A 70 7.94 -17.40 1.25
C ARG A 70 9.15 -17.90 2.02
N GLU A 71 9.92 -17.00 2.63
CA GLU A 71 11.07 -17.33 3.48
C GLU A 71 10.64 -17.65 4.91
N GLU A 72 9.66 -16.93 5.45
CA GLU A 72 9.21 -17.04 6.83
C GLU A 72 8.47 -18.34 7.13
N ILE A 73 7.54 -18.76 6.26
CA ILE A 73 6.74 -19.98 6.46
C ILE A 73 7.60 -21.24 6.65
N PRO A 74 8.59 -21.56 5.80
CA PRO A 74 9.45 -22.71 6.03
C PRO A 74 10.44 -22.52 7.19
N ARG A 75 10.80 -21.28 7.52
CA ARG A 75 11.70 -20.95 8.63
C ARG A 75 11.06 -21.16 9.99
N ASP A 76 9.78 -20.84 10.13
CA ASP A 76 8.98 -21.09 11.32
C ASP A 76 7.55 -21.53 10.96
N PRO A 77 7.31 -22.84 10.82
CA PRO A 77 5.98 -23.37 10.50
C PRO A 77 4.91 -23.03 11.54
N THR A 78 5.27 -22.76 12.80
CA THR A 78 4.31 -22.39 13.85
C THR A 78 3.73 -20.99 13.63
N ALA A 79 4.46 -20.14 12.90
CA ALA A 79 4.07 -18.79 12.51
C ALA A 79 3.24 -18.73 11.22
N THR A 80 2.94 -19.85 10.56
CA THR A 80 2.28 -19.89 9.23
C THR A 80 0.99 -19.07 9.18
N ASN A 81 0.06 -19.29 10.11
CA ASN A 81 -1.23 -18.59 10.12
C ASN A 81 -1.04 -17.07 10.27
N ALA A 82 -0.18 -16.65 11.20
CA ALA A 82 0.10 -15.23 11.41
C ALA A 82 0.81 -14.59 10.20
N THR A 83 1.68 -15.33 9.51
CA THR A 83 2.33 -14.88 8.27
C THR A 83 1.32 -14.67 7.14
N ILE A 84 0.34 -15.57 7.00
CA ILE A 84 -0.76 -15.44 6.05
C ILE A 84 -1.62 -14.20 6.36
N GLU A 85 -1.93 -13.96 7.64
CA GLU A 85 -2.68 -12.76 8.04
C GLU A 85 -1.91 -11.46 7.73
N LEU A 86 -0.59 -11.43 7.96
CA LEU A 86 0.25 -10.30 7.58
C LEU A 86 0.26 -10.07 6.06
N LEU A 87 0.26 -11.13 5.27
CA LEU A 87 0.14 -11.02 3.81
C LEU A 87 -1.24 -10.50 3.40
N ALA A 88 -2.31 -10.93 4.06
CA ALA A 88 -3.65 -10.41 3.82
C ALA A 88 -3.75 -8.91 4.16
N ILE A 89 -3.05 -8.44 5.19
CA ILE A 89 -2.94 -7.00 5.50
C ILE A 89 -2.18 -6.28 4.38
N ALA A 90 -1.03 -6.80 3.94
CA ALA A 90 -0.25 -6.22 2.84
C ALA A 90 -1.08 -6.09 1.55
N GLN A 91 -1.88 -7.12 1.21
CA GLN A 91 -2.77 -7.06 0.05
C GLN A 91 -3.86 -5.99 0.19
N ARG A 92 -4.42 -5.78 1.39
CA ARG A 92 -5.41 -4.71 1.62
C ARG A 92 -4.78 -3.32 1.50
N LEU A 93 -3.53 -3.18 1.90
CA LEU A 93 -2.75 -1.95 1.75
C LEU A 93 -2.52 -1.64 0.26
N GLU A 94 -2.06 -2.61 -0.52
CA GLU A 94 -1.88 -2.45 -1.98
C GLU A 94 -3.18 -2.02 -2.68
N ARG A 95 -4.30 -2.71 -2.43
CA ARG A 95 -5.61 -2.31 -2.97
C ARG A 95 -6.02 -0.88 -2.60
N THR A 96 -5.60 -0.38 -1.44
CA THR A 96 -5.87 1.00 -1.03
C THR A 96 -5.07 1.99 -1.89
N GLY A 97 -3.84 1.63 -2.26
CA GLY A 97 -3.05 2.36 -3.25
C GLY A 97 -3.73 2.39 -4.63
N ASP A 98 -4.11 1.23 -5.16
CA ASP A 98 -4.80 1.12 -6.46
C ASP A 98 -6.05 2.00 -6.54
N ILE A 99 -6.85 2.03 -5.47
CA ILE A 99 -8.04 2.88 -5.37
C ILE A 99 -7.64 4.36 -5.40
N SER A 100 -6.57 4.74 -4.71
CA SER A 100 -6.06 6.11 -4.68
C SER A 100 -5.58 6.57 -6.05
N VAL A 101 -4.85 5.71 -6.77
CA VAL A 101 -4.42 5.92 -8.15
C VAL A 101 -5.61 6.06 -9.08
N SER A 102 -6.63 5.21 -8.92
CA SER A 102 -7.87 5.29 -9.70
C SER A 102 -8.60 6.62 -9.46
N ILE A 103 -8.67 7.10 -8.21
CA ILE A 103 -9.25 8.40 -7.86
C ILE A 103 -8.47 9.54 -8.55
N ALA A 104 -7.14 9.52 -8.48
CA ALA A 104 -6.30 10.53 -9.12
C ALA A 104 -6.45 10.53 -10.65
N GLY A 105 -6.48 9.36 -11.28
CA GLY A 105 -6.72 9.20 -12.72
C GLY A 105 -8.08 9.77 -13.16
N ASN A 106 -9.13 9.53 -12.37
CA ASN A 106 -10.46 10.10 -12.63
C ASN A 106 -10.47 11.63 -12.53
N LEU A 107 -9.72 12.22 -11.59
CA LEU A 107 -9.60 13.68 -11.51
C LEU A 107 -8.88 14.26 -12.73
N ILE A 108 -7.78 13.64 -13.18
CA ILE A 108 -7.07 14.09 -14.38
C ILE A 108 -8.01 14.04 -15.59
N TYR A 109 -8.78 12.96 -15.74
CA TYR A 109 -9.80 12.87 -16.78
C TYR A 109 -10.84 13.97 -16.68
N LEU A 110 -11.34 14.27 -15.47
CA LEU A 110 -12.33 15.31 -15.24
C LEU A 110 -11.83 16.70 -15.62
N VAL A 111 -10.57 17.02 -15.29
CA VAL A 111 -9.98 18.35 -15.54
C VAL A 111 -9.52 18.53 -16.99
N GLU A 112 -8.92 17.50 -17.58
CA GLU A 112 -8.25 17.60 -18.89
C GLU A 112 -9.02 16.96 -20.05
N GLY A 113 -10.06 16.17 -19.77
CA GLY A 113 -10.77 15.37 -20.77
C GLY A 113 -9.93 14.23 -21.35
N ARG A 114 -8.82 13.85 -20.70
CA ARG A 114 -7.90 12.82 -21.18
C ARG A 114 -7.93 11.59 -20.28
N VAL A 115 -8.11 10.42 -20.88
CA VAL A 115 -8.04 9.15 -20.13
C VAL A 115 -6.58 8.87 -19.82
N VAL A 116 -6.20 9.02 -18.55
CA VAL A 116 -4.93 8.53 -18.04
C VAL A 116 -5.17 7.13 -17.50
N ARG A 117 -4.78 6.11 -18.26
CA ARG A 117 -4.71 4.71 -17.78
C ARG A 117 -3.25 4.31 -17.66
N HIS A 118 -2.92 3.62 -16.57
CA HIS A 118 -1.67 2.90 -16.44
C HIS A 118 -1.68 1.75 -17.45
N GLY A 119 -0.75 1.81 -18.41
CA GLY A 119 -0.50 0.72 -19.34
C GLY A 119 0.29 -0.36 -18.62
N ASN A 120 -0.38 -1.44 -18.22
CA ASN A 120 0.29 -2.71 -17.98
C ASN A 120 0.74 -3.24 -19.35
N ALA A 121 2.02 -3.04 -19.67
CA ALA A 121 2.71 -3.71 -20.76
C ALA A 121 3.75 -4.67 -20.19
#